data_AF-A0A6G0TVH2-F1
#
_entry.id   AF-A0A6G0TVH2-F1
#
_cell.length_a   1.000
_cell.length_b   1.000
_cell.length_c   1.000
_cell.angle_alpha   90.00
_cell.angle_beta   90.00
_cell.angle_gamma   90.00
#
_symmetry.space_group_name_H-M   'P 1'
#
loop_
_entity.id
_entity.type
_entity.pdbx_description
1 polymer ?
#
loop_
_entity_poly.entity_id
_entity_poly.type
_entity_poly.pdbx_seq_one_letter_code
_entity_poly.pdbx_strand_id
1 'polypeptide(L)'
;MRRTLLLLNITTTILVLVVQQNNVFYVCLSDLACFVRSVMRFLQKAVIRWDGFDEKYIQMLSVNDENVDIQYWNSNLGDDTSIKIKFDHEYKILKHWIPDLPLKVIIHGWLDSIVHKDGVFCIKTAYINVGGYNVITMDWGGIAGNRNYMLPMLMTSKIGARLSKVLDNIVDLGIMKSEDIHLIGHSLGAHIAGVCGSLIKSGKIGRITGLDPAGPGFEFAKSQKEGLKKTDALFVDIIHTSGGSTGIYHSAGHADFFPNGGTVPQSGCYDGMQIEKIIGLGEYIRQMKTLK
;
A
#
# COMPACT_ATOMS: atom_id res chain seq x y z
N MET A 1 26.80 36.81 -28.63
CA MET A 1 27.96 36.02 -28.17
C MET A 1 28.23 34.90 -29.16
N ARG A 2 29.47 34.78 -29.64
CA ARG A 2 29.89 33.86 -30.70
C ARG A 2 29.58 32.41 -30.33
N ARG A 3 28.95 31.67 -31.26
CA ARG A 3 28.73 30.22 -31.18
C ARG A 3 29.88 29.54 -31.92
N THR A 4 30.65 28.70 -31.23
CA THR A 4 31.71 27.89 -31.84
C THR A 4 31.20 26.45 -31.94
N LEU A 5 31.12 25.93 -33.17
CA LEU A 5 30.80 24.52 -33.44
C LEU A 5 32.13 23.74 -33.42
N LEU A 6 32.25 22.72 -32.57
CA LEU A 6 33.41 21.83 -32.53
C LEU A 6 32.97 20.47 -33.06
N LEU A 7 33.44 20.10 -34.25
CA LEU A 7 33.24 18.77 -34.85
C LEU A 7 34.52 17.96 -34.61
N LEU A 8 34.44 16.92 -33.78
CA LEU A 8 35.50 15.92 -33.63
C LEU A 8 35.13 14.71 -34.48
N ASN A 9 36.03 14.36 -35.41
CA ASN A 9 35.84 13.29 -36.38
C ASN A 9 36.63 12.06 -35.92
N ILE A 10 35.93 11.02 -35.45
CA ILE A 10 36.50 9.68 -35.25
C ILE A 10 35.50 8.67 -35.82
N THR A 11 36.01 7.81 -36.69
CA THR A 11 35.29 6.90 -37.58
C THR A 11 34.61 5.74 -36.84
N THR A 12 33.35 5.90 -36.47
CA THR A 12 32.26 4.91 -36.58
C THR A 12 30.95 5.58 -36.14
N THR A 13 29.86 5.25 -36.83
CA THR A 13 28.58 5.97 -36.95
C THR A 13 27.91 6.44 -35.64
N ILE A 14 28.20 7.66 -35.16
CA ILE A 14 27.34 8.40 -34.21
C ILE A 14 27.46 9.91 -34.49
N LEU A 15 26.35 10.58 -34.84
CA LEU A 15 26.29 12.04 -34.90
C LEU A 15 25.78 12.59 -33.56
N VAL A 16 26.67 13.21 -32.78
CA VAL A 16 26.32 13.82 -31.49
C VAL A 16 25.95 15.28 -31.69
N LEU A 17 24.70 15.65 -31.40
CA LEU A 17 24.25 17.04 -31.33
C LEU A 17 24.18 17.47 -29.86
N VAL A 18 25.06 18.40 -29.47
CA VAL A 18 25.06 19.01 -28.14
C VAL A 18 24.30 20.33 -28.21
N VAL A 19 23.19 20.43 -27.47
CA VAL A 19 22.45 21.68 -27.28
C VAL A 19 22.57 22.10 -25.82
N GLN A 20 23.09 23.30 -25.58
CA GLN A 20 23.32 23.84 -24.24
C GLN A 20 22.10 24.64 -23.78
N GLN A 21 21.36 24.13 -22.79
CA GLN A 21 20.44 24.92 -21.98
C GLN A 21 20.35 24.32 -20.56
N ASN A 22 20.66 25.15 -19.55
CA ASN A 22 20.54 24.86 -18.11
C ASN A 22 21.27 23.60 -17.59
N ASN A 23 22.57 23.45 -17.87
CA ASN A 23 23.50 22.52 -17.20
C ASN A 23 23.09 21.03 -17.11
N VAL A 24 22.24 20.54 -18.02
CA VAL A 24 21.95 19.09 -18.14
C VAL A 24 22.38 18.61 -19.53
N PHE A 25 23.25 17.59 -19.55
CA PHE A 25 23.69 16.93 -20.78
C PHE A 25 22.75 15.78 -21.13
N TYR A 26 22.23 15.76 -22.36
CA TYR A 26 21.42 14.66 -22.88
C TYR A 26 22.20 13.91 -23.96
N VAL A 27 22.29 12.58 -23.83
CA VAL A 27 22.87 11.67 -24.83
C VAL A 27 21.72 10.85 -25.41
N CYS A 28 21.43 11.01 -26.70
CA CYS A 28 20.42 10.22 -27.40
C CYS A 28 21.08 9.25 -28.39
N LEU A 29 20.78 7.96 -28.24
CA LEU A 29 21.15 6.89 -29.17
C LEU A 29 20.04 6.75 -30.23
N SER A 30 20.42 6.66 -31.50
CA SER A 30 19.53 6.68 -32.66
C SER A 30 19.00 5.28 -33.00
N ASP A 31 17.71 5.03 -32.74
CA ASP A 31 16.81 4.31 -33.68
C ASP A 31 15.31 4.36 -33.32
N LEU A 32 14.82 5.47 -32.74
CA LEU A 32 13.39 5.64 -32.42
C LEU A 32 12.82 7.00 -32.84
N ALA A 33 13.38 7.65 -33.86
CA ALA A 33 13.05 9.03 -34.21
C ALA A 33 11.66 9.22 -34.87
N CYS A 34 10.99 8.16 -35.35
CA CYS A 34 9.62 8.26 -35.89
C CYS A 34 8.52 8.04 -34.84
N PHE A 35 8.75 7.20 -33.82
CA PHE A 35 7.75 6.96 -32.77
C PHE A 35 7.61 8.19 -31.85
N VAL A 36 8.72 8.87 -31.59
CA VAL A 36 8.74 10.09 -30.77
C VAL A 36 8.02 11.26 -31.45
N ARG A 37 7.91 11.34 -32.78
CA ARG A 37 7.18 12.47 -33.42
C ARG A 37 5.66 12.40 -33.26
N SER A 38 5.06 11.20 -33.31
CA SER A 38 3.62 11.02 -33.03
C SER A 38 3.32 11.13 -31.54
N VAL A 39 4.17 10.54 -30.68
CA VAL A 39 4.03 10.66 -29.23
C VAL A 39 4.26 12.11 -28.77
N MET A 40 5.25 12.82 -29.31
CA MET A 40 5.49 14.23 -28.97
C MET A 40 4.43 15.18 -29.52
N ARG A 41 3.75 14.88 -30.65
CA ARG A 41 2.58 15.67 -31.07
C ARG A 41 1.36 15.43 -30.19
N PHE A 42 1.20 14.21 -29.68
CA PHE A 42 0.20 13.89 -28.66
C PHE A 42 0.55 14.56 -27.32
N LEU A 43 1.83 14.56 -26.92
CA LEU A 43 2.34 15.24 -25.73
C LEU A 43 2.40 16.76 -25.87
N GLN A 44 2.52 17.32 -27.08
CA GLN A 44 2.45 18.78 -27.33
C GLN A 44 1.02 19.31 -27.26
N LYS A 45 0.03 18.50 -27.67
CA LYS A 45 -1.40 18.79 -27.38
C LYS A 45 -1.79 18.43 -25.94
N ALA A 46 -1.03 17.56 -25.29
CA ALA A 46 -1.08 17.30 -23.85
C ALA A 46 -0.03 18.10 -23.07
N VAL A 47 0.44 19.23 -23.62
CA VAL A 47 0.90 20.36 -22.80
C VAL A 47 -0.38 20.91 -22.18
N ILE A 48 -0.80 20.19 -21.16
CA ILE A 48 -1.62 20.69 -20.07
C ILE A 48 -1.03 22.06 -19.75
N ARG A 49 -1.84 23.08 -19.96
CA ARG A 49 -1.63 24.43 -19.43
C ARG A 49 -0.99 24.29 -18.04
N TRP A 50 0.28 24.69 -17.93
CA TRP A 50 1.08 24.67 -16.70
C TRP A 50 0.53 25.63 -15.62
N ASP A 51 -0.53 26.36 -15.96
CA ASP A 51 -1.31 27.32 -15.20
C ASP A 51 -2.43 26.68 -14.35
N GLY A 52 -2.43 25.36 -14.16
CA GLY A 52 -3.49 24.64 -13.42
C GLY A 52 -3.05 23.38 -12.66
N PHE A 53 -1.83 23.34 -12.11
CA PHE A 53 -1.50 22.35 -11.06
C PHE A 53 -2.18 22.80 -9.76
N ASP A 54 -3.47 22.48 -9.67
CA ASP A 54 -4.34 22.79 -8.54
C ASP A 54 -3.76 22.20 -7.24
N GLU A 55 -3.76 22.96 -6.13
CA GLU A 55 -3.29 22.52 -4.80
C GLU A 55 -3.91 21.17 -4.41
N LYS A 56 -5.13 20.92 -4.88
CA LYS A 56 -5.88 19.67 -4.73
C LYS A 56 -5.13 18.43 -5.23
N TYR A 57 -4.40 18.50 -6.35
CA TYR A 57 -3.61 17.37 -6.84
C TYR A 57 -2.33 17.14 -6.02
N ILE A 58 -1.74 18.22 -5.50
CA ILE A 58 -0.56 18.14 -4.61
C ILE A 58 -0.97 17.57 -3.25
N GLN A 59 -2.10 18.00 -2.69
CA GLN A 59 -2.68 17.40 -1.48
C GLN A 59 -2.97 15.91 -1.67
N MET A 60 -3.54 15.51 -2.81
CA MET A 60 -3.82 14.10 -3.13
C MET A 60 -2.56 13.23 -3.25
N LEU A 61 -1.39 13.83 -3.54
CA LEU A 61 -0.09 13.17 -3.60
C LEU A 61 0.69 13.22 -2.27
N SER A 62 0.14 13.89 -1.26
CA SER A 62 0.66 13.96 0.11
C SER A 62 -0.05 12.93 1.00
N VAL A 63 0.62 12.42 2.03
CA VAL A 63 0.02 11.53 3.03
C VAL A 63 0.00 12.29 4.35
N ASN A 64 -1.20 12.60 4.87
CA ASN A 64 -1.39 13.47 6.03
C ASN A 64 -2.63 13.01 6.86
N ASP A 65 -2.87 13.65 8.01
CA ASP A 65 -3.99 13.32 8.92
C ASP A 65 -5.39 13.62 8.34
N GLU A 66 -5.47 14.29 7.18
CA GLU A 66 -6.74 14.60 6.48
C GLU A 66 -7.16 13.47 5.53
N ASN A 67 -6.20 12.75 4.95
CA ASN A 67 -6.45 11.71 3.96
C ASN A 67 -6.10 10.29 4.44
N VAL A 68 -5.43 10.19 5.58
CA VAL A 68 -5.21 8.93 6.32
C VAL A 68 -5.61 9.14 7.77
N ASP A 69 -6.58 8.37 8.23
CA ASP A 69 -7.10 8.34 9.58
C ASP A 69 -6.68 7.04 10.29
N ILE A 70 -5.84 7.19 11.32
CA ILE A 70 -5.36 6.06 12.12
C ILE A 70 -6.09 6.09 13.46
N GLN A 71 -6.76 4.99 13.79
CA GLN A 71 -7.54 4.88 15.02
C GLN A 71 -7.05 3.72 15.86
N TYR A 72 -6.93 3.95 17.16
CA TYR A 72 -6.58 2.97 18.18
C TYR A 72 -7.82 2.49 18.94
N TRP A 73 -7.85 1.20 19.22
CA TRP A 73 -8.96 0.47 19.82
C TRP A 73 -8.46 -0.58 20.80
N ASN A 74 -9.28 -0.93 21.77
CA ASN A 74 -9.11 -2.11 22.61
C ASN A 74 -10.44 -2.50 23.26
N SER A 75 -10.48 -3.65 23.92
CA SER A 75 -11.68 -4.18 24.60
C SER A 75 -12.22 -3.28 25.71
N ASN A 76 -11.38 -2.46 26.36
CA ASN A 76 -11.81 -1.55 27.43
C ASN A 76 -12.55 -0.31 26.90
N LEU A 77 -12.22 0.13 25.68
CA LEU A 77 -12.92 1.22 24.98
C LEU A 77 -14.25 0.76 24.35
N GLY A 78 -14.38 -0.54 24.10
CA GLY A 78 -15.50 -1.10 23.35
C GLY A 78 -15.38 -0.89 21.84
N ASP A 79 -16.40 -1.30 21.09
CA ASP A 79 -16.35 -1.33 19.62
C ASP A 79 -16.77 0.00 18.94
N ASP A 80 -17.32 0.93 19.73
CA ASP A 80 -17.89 2.20 19.27
C ASP A 80 -17.01 3.43 19.57
N THR A 81 -15.95 3.26 20.39
CA THR A 81 -15.06 4.36 20.79
C THR A 81 -13.62 4.06 20.40
N SER A 82 -12.97 5.03 19.77
CA SER A 82 -11.57 4.95 19.37
C SER A 82 -10.79 6.18 19.77
N ILE A 83 -9.46 6.05 19.79
CA ILE A 83 -8.52 7.16 19.99
C ILE A 83 -7.83 7.44 18.67
N LYS A 84 -8.04 8.63 18.10
CA LYS A 84 -7.34 9.04 16.89
C LYS A 84 -5.84 9.22 17.16
N ILE A 85 -5.03 8.49 16.41
CA ILE A 85 -3.58 8.67 16.35
C ILE A 85 -3.31 9.74 15.31
N LYS A 86 -2.92 10.92 15.78
CA LYS A 86 -2.39 11.95 14.88
C LYS A 86 -0.92 11.70 14.63
N PHE A 87 -0.48 11.99 13.42
CA PHE A 87 0.91 11.89 13.08
C PHE A 87 1.80 12.72 14.02
N ASP A 88 2.93 12.12 14.40
CA ASP A 88 3.94 12.71 15.28
C ASP A 88 3.41 13.00 16.71
N HIS A 89 2.24 12.45 17.04
CA HIS A 89 1.58 12.54 18.36
C HIS A 89 1.12 11.15 18.86
N GLU A 90 1.83 10.09 18.47
CA GLU A 90 1.48 8.71 18.78
C GLU A 90 1.43 8.46 20.30
N TYR A 91 2.24 9.17 21.09
CA TYR A 91 2.28 9.11 22.56
C TYR A 91 0.92 9.30 23.26
N LYS A 92 -0.08 9.90 22.58
CA LYS A 92 -1.42 10.10 23.15
C LYS A 92 -2.16 8.79 23.45
N ILE A 93 -1.78 7.68 22.81
CA ILE A 93 -2.38 6.37 23.08
C ILE A 93 -1.92 5.78 24.41
N LEU A 94 -0.82 6.26 25.02
CA LEU A 94 -0.24 5.67 26.24
C LEU A 94 -1.22 5.54 27.39
N LYS A 95 -2.06 6.55 27.62
CA LYS A 95 -3.10 6.52 28.66
C LYS A 95 -4.23 5.51 28.42
N HIS A 96 -4.31 4.95 27.21
CA HIS A 96 -5.30 3.95 26.80
C HIS A 96 -4.65 2.62 26.40
N TRP A 97 -3.32 2.54 26.39
CA TRP A 97 -2.58 1.34 26.03
C TRP A 97 -2.83 0.25 27.08
N ILE A 98 -3.07 -0.98 26.64
CA ILE A 98 -3.12 -2.12 27.55
C ILE A 98 -1.73 -2.78 27.54
N PRO A 99 -0.98 -2.76 28.66
CA PRO A 99 0.35 -3.33 28.74
C PRO A 99 0.37 -4.83 28.42
N ASP A 100 1.52 -5.32 27.95
CA ASP A 100 1.81 -6.74 27.72
C ASP A 100 0.89 -7.46 26.70
N LEU A 101 0.07 -6.71 25.96
CA LEU A 101 -0.78 -7.25 24.89
C LEU A 101 -0.22 -6.93 23.49
N PRO A 102 -0.27 -7.89 22.55
CA PRO A 102 0.24 -7.69 21.19
C PRO A 102 -0.63 -6.72 20.39
N LEU A 103 -0.03 -6.10 19.37
CA LEU A 103 -0.68 -5.11 18.50
C LEU A 103 -1.15 -5.76 17.19
N LYS A 104 -2.42 -5.55 16.84
CA LYS A 104 -2.99 -5.87 15.52
C LYS A 104 -3.20 -4.59 14.73
N VAL A 105 -2.68 -4.51 13.51
CA VAL A 105 -2.86 -3.35 12.62
C VAL A 105 -3.61 -3.81 11.38
N ILE A 106 -4.79 -3.24 11.12
CA ILE A 106 -5.66 -3.64 10.01
C ILE A 106 -5.67 -2.54 8.95
N ILE A 107 -5.45 -2.92 7.69
CA ILE A 107 -5.27 -2.01 6.57
C ILE A 107 -6.17 -2.45 5.41
N HIS A 108 -7.06 -1.56 4.97
CA HIS A 108 -8.00 -1.85 3.90
C HIS A 108 -7.43 -1.66 2.49
N GLY A 109 -8.23 -2.03 1.50
CA GLY A 109 -7.86 -1.97 0.08
C GLY A 109 -8.46 -0.78 -0.67
N TRP A 110 -8.41 -0.87 -1.99
CA TRP A 110 -9.01 0.11 -2.90
C TRP A 110 -10.55 0.17 -2.74
N LEU A 111 -11.13 1.37 -2.81
CA LEU A 111 -12.57 1.65 -2.65
C LEU A 111 -13.18 1.21 -1.30
N ASP A 112 -12.34 0.86 -0.31
CA ASP A 112 -12.79 0.53 1.04
C ASP A 112 -12.51 1.69 2.02
N SER A 113 -13.15 1.68 3.20
CA SER A 113 -12.90 2.62 4.32
C SER A 113 -13.58 2.13 5.60
N ILE A 114 -13.40 2.84 6.72
CA ILE A 114 -13.97 2.46 8.02
C ILE A 114 -15.49 2.46 8.08
N VAL A 115 -16.14 3.14 7.14
CA VAL A 115 -17.62 3.21 7.07
C VAL A 115 -18.22 1.88 6.58
N HIS A 116 -17.45 1.04 5.89
CA HIS A 116 -17.89 -0.27 5.42
C HIS A 116 -17.72 -1.31 6.54
N LYS A 117 -18.72 -1.40 7.42
CA LYS A 117 -18.68 -2.29 8.59
C LYS A 117 -18.51 -3.78 8.25
N ASP A 118 -18.95 -4.19 7.06
CA ASP A 118 -18.81 -5.56 6.54
C ASP A 118 -17.51 -5.77 5.72
N GLY A 119 -16.70 -4.70 5.56
CA GLY A 119 -15.40 -4.73 4.87
C GLY A 119 -14.29 -5.29 5.76
N VAL A 120 -13.03 -4.95 5.47
CA VAL A 120 -11.88 -5.55 6.19
C VAL A 120 -11.93 -5.29 7.71
N PHE A 121 -12.53 -4.17 8.10
CA PHE A 121 -12.55 -3.72 9.49
C PHE A 121 -13.53 -4.50 10.38
N CYS A 122 -14.32 -5.43 9.86
CA CYS A 122 -15.01 -6.40 10.71
C CYS A 122 -14.01 -7.25 11.53
N ILE A 123 -12.76 -7.41 11.06
CA ILE A 123 -11.67 -8.04 11.82
C ILE A 123 -11.37 -7.28 13.11
N LYS A 124 -11.45 -5.94 13.10
CA LYS A 124 -11.28 -5.13 14.31
C LYS A 124 -12.34 -5.54 15.34
N THR A 125 -13.61 -5.56 14.94
CA THR A 125 -14.71 -5.93 15.84
C THR A 125 -14.51 -7.33 16.43
N ALA A 126 -14.04 -8.28 15.63
CA ALA A 126 -13.71 -9.62 16.13
C ALA A 126 -12.62 -9.58 17.23
N TYR A 127 -11.54 -8.83 17.04
CA TYR A 127 -10.49 -8.68 18.05
C TYR A 127 -10.97 -7.95 19.31
N ILE A 128 -11.79 -6.91 19.16
CA ILE A 128 -12.38 -6.19 20.30
C ILE A 128 -13.29 -7.10 21.12
N ASN A 129 -14.11 -7.91 20.46
CA ASN A 129 -15.03 -8.85 21.12
C ASN A 129 -14.32 -10.01 21.83
N VAL A 130 -13.21 -10.50 21.27
CA VAL A 130 -12.40 -11.56 21.91
C VAL A 130 -11.55 -10.99 23.06
N GLY A 131 -11.08 -9.76 22.93
CA GLY A 131 -10.16 -9.13 23.87
C GLY A 131 -8.74 -9.69 23.79
N GLY A 132 -7.83 -9.16 24.62
CA GLY A 132 -6.43 -9.59 24.67
C GLY A 132 -5.53 -8.99 23.59
N TYR A 133 -5.96 -7.91 22.94
CA TYR A 133 -5.21 -7.23 21.88
C TYR A 133 -5.34 -5.71 21.97
N ASN A 134 -4.25 -5.04 21.64
CA ASN A 134 -4.27 -3.66 21.18
C ASN A 134 -4.56 -3.69 19.67
N VAL A 135 -5.44 -2.82 19.17
CA VAL A 135 -5.84 -2.84 17.75
C VAL A 135 -5.72 -1.44 17.15
N ILE A 136 -5.12 -1.34 15.97
CA ILE A 136 -5.08 -0.14 15.14
C ILE A 136 -5.78 -0.42 13.81
N THR A 137 -6.62 0.50 13.38
CA THR A 137 -7.16 0.52 12.01
C THR A 137 -6.57 1.70 11.26
N MET A 138 -6.10 1.47 10.04
CA MET A 138 -5.59 2.52 9.15
C MET A 138 -6.58 2.75 8.01
N ASP A 139 -7.43 3.76 8.15
CA ASP A 139 -8.34 4.20 7.09
C ASP A 139 -7.64 5.21 6.19
N TRP A 140 -7.29 4.81 4.99
CA TRP A 140 -6.71 5.65 3.94
C TRP A 140 -7.69 5.92 2.81
N GLY A 141 -9.00 5.85 3.09
CA GLY A 141 -10.10 6.08 2.16
C GLY A 141 -10.05 7.43 1.45
N GLY A 142 -9.42 8.45 2.04
CA GLY A 142 -9.18 9.75 1.40
C GLY A 142 -8.33 9.64 0.13
N ILE A 143 -7.49 8.60 0.02
CA ILE A 143 -6.73 8.27 -1.19
C ILE A 143 -7.36 7.04 -1.88
N ALA A 144 -7.68 5.98 -1.13
CA ALA A 144 -8.18 4.71 -1.66
C ALA A 144 -9.53 4.83 -2.37
N GLY A 145 -10.35 5.82 -2.02
CA GLY A 145 -11.65 6.09 -2.64
C GLY A 145 -11.55 6.62 -4.07
N ASN A 146 -10.34 6.91 -4.58
CA ASN A 146 -10.17 7.37 -5.95
C ASN A 146 -10.43 6.23 -6.96
N ARG A 147 -11.44 6.39 -7.82
CA ARG A 147 -11.82 5.41 -8.85
C ARG A 147 -10.75 5.19 -9.93
N ASN A 148 -9.75 6.06 -10.05
CA ASN A 148 -8.60 5.77 -10.89
C ASN A 148 -7.60 4.91 -10.10
N TYR A 149 -7.67 3.59 -10.28
CA TYR A 149 -6.84 2.59 -9.59
C TYR A 149 -5.34 2.92 -9.56
N MET A 150 -4.81 3.51 -10.64
CA MET A 150 -3.39 3.84 -10.75
C MET A 150 -2.92 4.76 -9.62
N LEU A 151 -3.76 5.69 -9.17
CA LEU A 151 -3.35 6.64 -8.13
C LEU A 151 -3.21 5.96 -6.76
N PRO A 152 -4.23 5.28 -6.19
CA PRO A 152 -4.08 4.53 -4.95
C PRO A 152 -2.96 3.49 -5.00
N MET A 153 -2.83 2.79 -6.13
CA MET A 153 -1.78 1.79 -6.35
C MET A 153 -0.38 2.42 -6.25
N LEU A 154 -0.11 3.55 -6.91
CA LEU A 154 1.17 4.26 -6.81
C LEU A 154 1.45 4.82 -5.41
N MET A 155 0.39 5.16 -4.66
CA MET A 155 0.51 5.75 -3.32
C MET A 155 0.81 4.73 -2.22
N THR A 156 0.63 3.42 -2.47
CA THR A 156 0.92 2.34 -1.50
C THR A 156 2.31 2.47 -0.87
N SER A 157 3.34 2.78 -1.65
CA SER A 157 4.71 2.98 -1.16
C SER A 157 4.83 4.13 -0.15
N LYS A 158 4.20 5.29 -0.43
CA LYS A 158 4.23 6.44 0.47
C LYS A 158 3.42 6.21 1.74
N ILE A 159 2.28 5.54 1.60
CA ILE A 159 1.40 5.23 2.73
C ILE A 159 2.08 4.22 3.66
N GLY A 160 2.69 3.16 3.10
CA GLY A 160 3.47 2.19 3.88
C GLY A 160 4.65 2.82 4.62
N ALA A 161 5.36 3.75 3.98
CA ALA A 161 6.42 4.52 4.62
C ALA A 161 5.92 5.43 5.76
N ARG A 162 4.71 5.99 5.64
CA ARG A 162 4.12 6.76 6.74
C ARG A 162 3.70 5.86 7.88
N LEU A 163 3.10 4.71 7.60
CA LEU A 163 2.73 3.72 8.60
C LEU A 163 3.97 3.18 9.34
N SER A 164 5.08 2.89 8.64
CA SER A 164 6.30 2.45 9.31
C SER A 164 6.82 3.49 10.29
N LYS A 165 6.75 4.78 9.96
CA LYS A 165 7.15 5.85 10.87
C LYS A 165 6.25 5.94 12.11
N VAL A 166 4.93 5.78 11.94
CA VAL A 166 3.97 5.73 13.06
C VAL A 166 4.28 4.56 13.99
N LEU A 167 4.54 3.37 13.44
CA LEU A 167 4.83 2.19 14.25
C LEU A 167 6.21 2.25 14.91
N ASP A 168 7.24 2.76 14.22
CA ASP A 168 8.54 3.05 14.85
C ASP A 168 8.37 4.01 16.03
N ASN A 169 7.61 5.10 15.86
CA ASN A 169 7.34 6.03 16.96
C ASN A 169 6.64 5.35 18.15
N ILE A 170 5.73 4.39 17.92
CA ILE A 170 5.05 3.64 18.98
C ILE A 170 6.02 2.69 19.70
N VAL A 171 6.86 1.96 18.94
CA VAL A 171 7.87 1.06 19.52
C VAL A 171 8.90 1.86 20.33
N ASP A 172 9.29 3.05 19.86
CA ASP A 172 10.21 3.96 20.55
C ASP A 172 9.65 4.49 21.88
N LEU A 173 8.34 4.37 22.14
CA LEU A 173 7.75 4.65 23.47
C LEU A 173 8.13 3.59 24.52
N GLY A 174 8.70 2.45 24.11
CA GLY A 174 9.14 1.38 25.00
C GLY A 174 8.01 0.51 25.57
N ILE A 175 6.81 0.59 25.00
CA ILE A 175 5.61 -0.13 25.48
C ILE A 175 5.41 -1.51 24.82
N MET A 176 6.15 -1.80 23.75
CA MET A 176 6.10 -3.07 23.03
C MET A 176 7.34 -3.25 22.15
N LYS A 177 7.57 -4.47 21.66
CA LYS A 177 8.60 -4.75 20.64
C LYS A 177 7.98 -4.85 19.26
N SER A 178 8.76 -4.60 18.21
CA SER A 178 8.31 -4.76 16.83
C SER A 178 7.89 -6.21 16.50
N GLU A 179 8.44 -7.20 17.19
CA GLU A 179 8.03 -8.61 17.07
C GLU A 179 6.60 -8.90 17.54
N ASP A 180 6.03 -8.05 18.40
CA ASP A 180 4.66 -8.19 18.92
C ASP A 180 3.60 -7.59 17.97
N ILE A 181 4.04 -7.00 16.85
CA ILE A 181 3.19 -6.39 15.83
C ILE A 181 2.74 -7.45 14.81
N HIS A 182 1.44 -7.46 14.53
CA HIS A 182 0.85 -8.20 13.43
C HIS A 182 0.09 -7.26 12.49
N LEU A 183 0.60 -7.08 11.26
CA LEU A 183 -0.09 -6.32 10.21
C LEU A 183 -1.02 -7.24 9.43
N ILE A 184 -2.23 -6.80 9.15
CA ILE A 184 -3.25 -7.51 8.37
C ILE A 184 -3.71 -6.57 7.27
N GLY A 185 -3.32 -6.84 6.03
CA GLY A 185 -3.63 -5.99 4.89
C GLY A 185 -4.47 -6.72 3.85
N HIS A 186 -5.54 -6.07 3.37
CA HIS A 186 -6.38 -6.59 2.28
C HIS A 186 -6.10 -5.87 0.96
N SER A 187 -5.99 -6.62 -0.16
CA SER A 187 -5.81 -6.04 -1.50
C SER A 187 -4.58 -5.09 -1.56
N LEU A 188 -4.73 -3.81 -1.92
CA LEU A 188 -3.64 -2.82 -1.86
C LEU A 188 -3.07 -2.64 -0.44
N GLY A 189 -3.87 -2.85 0.60
CA GLY A 189 -3.45 -2.82 2.00
C GLY A 189 -2.40 -3.88 2.34
N ALA A 190 -2.40 -5.03 1.66
CA ALA A 190 -1.37 -6.06 1.83
C ALA A 190 0.01 -5.55 1.39
N HIS A 191 0.06 -4.79 0.30
CA HIS A 191 1.30 -4.17 -0.18
C HIS A 191 1.74 -3.01 0.71
N ILE A 192 0.81 -2.21 1.23
CA ILE A 192 1.10 -1.20 2.26
C ILE A 192 1.75 -1.87 3.49
N ALA A 193 1.22 -3.02 3.93
CA ALA A 193 1.80 -3.79 5.04
C ALA A 193 3.23 -4.27 4.74
N GLY A 194 3.47 -4.79 3.53
CA GLY A 194 4.81 -5.22 3.08
C GLY A 194 5.81 -4.07 3.06
N VAL A 195 5.44 -2.94 2.44
CA VAL A 195 6.26 -1.72 2.44
C VAL A 195 6.54 -1.26 3.87
N CYS A 196 5.52 -1.22 4.73
CA CYS A 196 5.67 -0.87 6.13
C CYS A 196 6.72 -1.77 6.81
N GLY A 197 6.54 -3.09 6.76
CA GLY A 197 7.47 -4.05 7.37
C GLY A 197 8.90 -3.94 6.84
N SER A 198 9.08 -3.66 5.54
CA SER A 198 10.40 -3.47 4.92
C SER A 198 11.13 -2.19 5.36
N LEU A 199 10.40 -1.19 5.89
CA LEU A 199 10.93 0.14 6.24
C LEU A 199 11.01 0.40 7.74
N ILE A 200 10.48 -0.50 8.59
CA ILE A 200 10.60 -0.42 10.05
C ILE A 200 12.08 -0.43 10.45
N LYS A 201 12.46 0.48 11.35
CA LYS A 201 13.83 0.61 11.85
C LYS A 201 14.00 0.07 13.27
N SER A 202 12.92 0.02 14.02
CA SER A 202 12.86 -0.44 15.42
C SER A 202 12.94 -1.98 15.60
N GLY A 203 13.30 -2.71 14.53
CA GLY A 203 13.45 -4.16 14.53
C GLY A 203 12.71 -4.79 13.35
N LYS A 204 12.17 -6.01 13.54
CA LYS A 204 11.44 -6.71 12.50
C LYS A 204 10.01 -7.01 12.95
N ILE A 205 9.04 -6.68 12.11
CA ILE A 205 7.63 -6.96 12.37
C ILE A 205 7.43 -8.47 12.59
N GLY A 206 6.67 -8.82 13.62
CA GLY A 206 6.37 -10.22 13.97
C GLY A 206 5.67 -10.98 12.86
N ARG A 207 4.54 -10.45 12.40
CA ARG A 207 3.76 -11.10 11.33
C ARG A 207 3.14 -10.11 10.36
N ILE A 208 3.03 -10.50 9.10
CA ILE A 208 2.14 -9.87 8.12
C ILE A 208 1.21 -10.93 7.53
N THR A 209 -0.11 -10.74 7.66
CA THR A 209 -1.10 -11.50 6.90
C THR A 209 -1.57 -10.68 5.69
N GLY A 210 -1.35 -11.21 4.48
CA GLY A 210 -1.89 -10.67 3.23
C GLY A 210 -3.21 -11.33 2.88
N LEU A 211 -4.31 -10.58 2.94
CA LEU A 211 -5.63 -11.03 2.49
C LEU A 211 -5.80 -10.64 1.02
N ASP A 212 -5.60 -11.61 0.14
CA ASP A 212 -5.73 -11.49 -1.31
C ASP A 212 -5.02 -10.25 -1.90
N PRO A 213 -3.66 -10.17 -1.80
CA PRO A 213 -2.90 -9.00 -2.24
C PRO A 213 -3.16 -8.67 -3.71
N ALA A 214 -3.27 -7.39 -4.05
CA ALA A 214 -3.71 -6.96 -5.38
C ALA A 214 -2.72 -7.32 -6.50
N GLY A 215 -3.22 -7.92 -7.58
CA GLY A 215 -2.43 -8.30 -8.75
C GLY A 215 -2.00 -7.11 -9.63
N PRO A 216 -2.91 -6.22 -10.06
CA PRO A 216 -2.58 -5.10 -10.93
C PRO A 216 -1.56 -4.13 -10.31
N GLY A 217 -0.48 -3.85 -11.03
CA GLY A 217 0.62 -3.00 -10.58
C GLY A 217 1.77 -3.75 -9.91
N PHE A 218 1.54 -4.97 -9.40
CA PHE A 218 2.52 -5.74 -8.62
C PHE A 218 2.93 -7.03 -9.32
N GLU A 219 1.96 -7.86 -9.70
CA GLU A 219 2.19 -9.04 -10.55
C GLU A 219 1.90 -8.72 -12.02
N PHE A 220 0.75 -8.08 -12.28
CA PHE A 220 0.31 -7.70 -13.62
C PHE A 220 0.72 -6.26 -13.92
N ALA A 221 1.26 -5.99 -15.11
CA ALA A 221 1.70 -4.65 -15.50
C ALA A 221 2.58 -3.97 -14.42
N LYS A 222 3.62 -4.71 -13.95
CA LYS A 222 4.56 -4.39 -12.86
C LYS A 222 5.07 -2.94 -12.87
N SER A 223 4.29 -2.04 -12.28
CA SER A 223 4.59 -0.61 -12.20
C SER A 223 5.09 -0.23 -10.80
N GLN A 224 4.78 -1.05 -9.80
CA GLN A 224 5.45 -1.06 -8.50
C GLN A 224 6.67 -2.00 -8.56
N LYS A 225 7.78 -1.55 -7.99
CA LYS A 225 9.02 -2.33 -7.95
C LYS A 225 8.96 -3.45 -6.92
N GLU A 226 8.28 -3.21 -5.80
CA GLU A 226 8.24 -4.11 -4.65
C GLU A 226 6.79 -4.27 -4.19
N GLY A 227 6.34 -5.53 -4.11
CA GLY A 227 5.08 -5.91 -3.48
C GLY A 227 5.32 -6.55 -2.12
N LEU A 228 4.27 -7.15 -1.55
CA LEU A 228 4.39 -7.92 -0.31
C LEU A 228 5.28 -9.12 -0.57
N LYS A 229 6.26 -9.37 0.31
CA LYS A 229 7.19 -10.50 0.22
C LYS A 229 7.52 -11.07 1.58
N LYS A 230 7.92 -12.34 1.61
CA LYS A 230 8.28 -13.06 2.83
C LYS A 230 9.33 -12.36 3.70
N THR A 231 10.21 -11.55 3.11
CA THR A 231 11.25 -10.85 3.89
C THR A 231 10.74 -9.70 4.75
N ASP A 232 9.51 -9.22 4.51
CA ASP A 232 8.96 -8.00 5.13
C ASP A 232 8.61 -8.16 6.61
N ALA A 233 8.52 -9.40 7.11
CA ALA A 233 8.30 -9.71 8.53
C ALA A 233 9.02 -11.01 8.94
N LEU A 234 9.00 -11.35 10.23
CA LEU A 234 9.49 -12.63 10.73
C LEU A 234 8.66 -13.79 10.18
N PHE A 235 7.35 -13.58 10.03
CA PHE A 235 6.45 -14.51 9.36
C PHE A 235 5.47 -13.76 8.44
N VAL A 236 5.17 -14.33 7.28
CA VAL A 236 4.26 -13.75 6.30
C VAL A 236 3.36 -14.85 5.81
N ASP A 237 2.07 -14.73 6.03
CA ASP A 237 1.05 -15.66 5.55
C ASP A 237 0.10 -14.96 4.58
N ILE A 238 -0.23 -15.61 3.47
CA ILE A 238 -1.08 -15.02 2.43
C ILE A 238 -2.26 -15.92 2.15
N ILE A 239 -3.45 -15.35 2.04
CA ILE A 239 -4.67 -16.05 1.63
C ILE A 239 -5.04 -15.55 0.24
N HIS A 240 -4.97 -16.41 -0.76
CA HIS A 240 -5.34 -16.11 -2.14
C HIS A 240 -6.77 -16.58 -2.40
N THR A 241 -7.61 -15.69 -2.90
CA THR A 241 -9.03 -15.99 -3.19
C THR A 241 -9.44 -15.50 -4.58
N SER A 242 -8.68 -14.60 -5.19
CA SER A 242 -8.93 -14.10 -6.55
C SER A 242 -7.68 -14.06 -7.42
N GLY A 243 -6.71 -14.94 -7.13
CA GLY A 243 -5.43 -14.97 -7.83
C GLY A 243 -5.59 -15.21 -9.32
N GLY A 244 -4.81 -14.48 -10.12
CA GLY A 244 -4.90 -14.50 -11.59
C GLY A 244 -6.01 -13.61 -12.16
N SER A 245 -6.83 -12.99 -11.31
CA SER A 245 -7.85 -12.01 -11.68
C SER A 245 -7.55 -10.65 -11.02
N THR A 246 -8.06 -10.41 -9.82
CA THR A 246 -7.82 -9.17 -9.05
C THR A 246 -6.66 -9.30 -8.07
N GLY A 247 -6.35 -10.52 -7.62
CA GLY A 247 -5.25 -10.82 -6.71
C GLY A 247 -4.01 -11.39 -7.41
N ILE A 248 -2.88 -11.35 -6.71
CA ILE A 248 -1.67 -12.10 -7.10
C ILE A 248 -1.94 -13.61 -7.01
N TYR A 249 -1.32 -14.39 -7.89
CA TYR A 249 -1.39 -15.86 -7.85
C TYR A 249 -0.07 -16.50 -7.42
N HIS A 250 1.06 -15.85 -7.66
CA HIS A 250 2.34 -16.37 -7.21
C HIS A 250 2.43 -16.38 -5.68
N SER A 251 3.11 -17.41 -5.14
CA SER A 251 3.43 -17.47 -3.71
C SER A 251 4.45 -16.38 -3.38
N ALA A 252 4.12 -15.57 -2.38
CA ALA A 252 4.95 -14.45 -1.92
C ALA A 252 5.23 -14.52 -0.41
N GLY A 253 4.52 -15.37 0.34
CA GLY A 253 4.67 -15.54 1.78
C GLY A 253 5.70 -16.59 2.19
N HIS A 254 5.78 -16.80 3.50
CA HIS A 254 6.34 -18.01 4.11
C HIS A 254 5.34 -19.17 4.03
N ALA A 255 4.05 -18.85 4.10
CA ALA A 255 2.94 -19.76 3.87
C ALA A 255 1.90 -19.07 2.99
N ASP A 256 1.43 -19.76 1.95
CA ASP A 256 0.40 -19.25 1.04
C ASP A 256 -0.75 -20.26 1.00
N PHE A 257 -1.96 -19.78 1.25
CA PHE A 257 -3.18 -20.57 1.33
C PHE A 257 -4.07 -20.26 0.13
N PHE A 258 -4.52 -21.30 -0.57
CA PHE A 258 -5.32 -21.20 -1.79
C PHE A 258 -6.69 -21.88 -1.58
N PRO A 259 -7.58 -21.34 -0.72
CA PRO A 259 -8.93 -21.88 -0.56
C PRO A 259 -9.64 -22.01 -1.90
N ASN A 260 -10.26 -23.17 -2.14
CA ASN A 260 -10.94 -23.49 -3.40
C ASN A 260 -10.04 -23.29 -4.65
N GLY A 261 -8.74 -23.50 -4.53
CA GLY A 261 -7.77 -23.27 -5.62
C GLY A 261 -7.24 -21.84 -5.72
N GLY A 262 -7.75 -20.92 -4.90
CA GLY A 262 -7.29 -19.54 -4.76
C GLY A 262 -7.62 -18.62 -5.94
N THR A 263 -8.51 -19.05 -6.84
CA THR A 263 -8.97 -18.30 -8.01
C THR A 263 -10.46 -17.92 -7.87
N VAL A 264 -10.94 -17.07 -8.76
CA VAL A 264 -12.37 -16.76 -8.87
C VAL A 264 -13.14 -17.83 -9.68
N PRO A 265 -14.44 -18.03 -9.41
CA PRO A 265 -15.17 -17.56 -8.23
C PRO A 265 -14.90 -18.47 -7.01
N GLN A 266 -14.91 -17.90 -5.81
CA GLN A 266 -14.96 -18.69 -4.58
C GLN A 266 -16.38 -19.25 -4.37
N SER A 267 -16.49 -20.42 -3.74
CA SER A 267 -17.79 -21.05 -3.45
C SER A 267 -18.72 -20.09 -2.69
N GLY A 268 -19.91 -19.83 -3.23
CA GLY A 268 -20.88 -18.89 -2.64
C GLY A 268 -20.78 -17.46 -3.15
N CYS A 269 -19.72 -17.10 -3.88
CA CYS A 269 -19.62 -15.86 -4.65
C CYS A 269 -20.24 -16.10 -6.03
N TYR A 270 -21.54 -15.86 -6.19
CA TYR A 270 -22.22 -15.99 -7.49
C TYR A 270 -21.89 -14.79 -8.40
N ASP A 271 -21.64 -15.09 -9.68
CA ASP A 271 -21.23 -14.14 -10.71
C ASP A 271 -22.31 -13.07 -10.90
N GLY A 272 -22.07 -11.92 -10.29
CA GLY A 272 -23.06 -10.87 -10.11
C GLY A 272 -22.41 -9.63 -9.51
N MET A 273 -21.31 -9.18 -10.10
CA MET A 273 -20.81 -7.80 -10.03
C MET A 273 -20.95 -7.11 -8.66
N GLN A 274 -20.56 -7.77 -7.57
CA GLN A 274 -20.27 -7.11 -6.30
C GLN A 274 -18.76 -7.13 -6.10
N ILE A 275 -18.07 -6.29 -6.89
CA ILE A 275 -16.63 -6.02 -6.78
C ILE A 275 -16.26 -5.45 -5.38
N GLU A 276 -17.26 -5.09 -4.56
CA GLU A 276 -17.07 -4.52 -3.23
C GLU A 276 -17.33 -5.50 -2.07
N LYS A 277 -17.85 -6.71 -2.33
CA LYS A 277 -18.28 -7.61 -1.24
C LYS A 277 -17.68 -9.00 -1.35
N ILE A 278 -16.82 -9.28 -0.37
CA ILE A 278 -16.39 -10.59 0.10
C ILE A 278 -15.30 -11.23 -0.77
N ILE A 279 -14.06 -10.87 -0.48
CA ILE A 279 -12.88 -11.64 -0.86
C ILE A 279 -11.95 -11.70 0.38
N GLY A 280 -11.64 -12.90 0.89
CA GLY A 280 -10.71 -13.15 2.00
C GLY A 280 -11.22 -13.10 3.45
N LEU A 281 -12.25 -12.31 3.77
CA LEU A 281 -12.65 -12.03 5.16
C LEU A 281 -13.32 -13.21 5.90
N GLY A 282 -14.18 -13.96 5.22
CA GLY A 282 -14.95 -15.06 5.83
C GLY A 282 -14.07 -16.21 6.33
N GLU A 283 -13.08 -16.61 5.53
CA GLU A 283 -12.13 -17.68 5.89
C GLU A 283 -11.17 -17.21 7.00
N TYR A 284 -10.71 -15.96 6.97
CA TYR A 284 -9.87 -15.41 8.05
C TYR A 284 -10.60 -15.39 9.41
N ILE A 285 -11.85 -14.94 9.44
CA ILE A 285 -12.68 -14.95 10.66
C ILE A 285 -12.94 -16.39 11.15
N ARG A 286 -13.12 -17.35 10.22
CA ARG A 286 -13.28 -18.76 10.57
C ARG A 286 -12.03 -19.32 11.26
N GLN A 287 -10.84 -19.00 10.75
CA GLN A 287 -9.57 -19.39 11.36
C GLN A 287 -9.36 -18.76 12.75
N MET A 288 -9.78 -17.51 12.97
CA MET A 288 -9.72 -16.90 14.31
C MET A 288 -10.59 -17.64 15.34
N LYS A 289 -11.72 -18.24 14.94
CA LYS A 289 -12.56 -19.03 15.86
C LYS A 289 -11.96 -20.38 16.24
N THR A 290 -11.04 -20.92 15.44
CA THR A 290 -10.42 -22.23 15.66
C THR A 290 -9.11 -22.18 16.46
N LEU A 291 -8.57 -20.99 16.77
CA LEU A 291 -7.33 -20.82 17.56
C LEU A 291 -7.60 -20.70 19.08
N LYS A 292 -8.63 -21.37 19.60
CA LYS A 292 -8.87 -21.54 21.04
C LYS A 292 -8.45 -22.92 21.51
#